data_AF-A0A966W846-F1
#
_entry.id   AF-A0A966W846-F1
#
_cell.length_a   1.000
_cell.length_b   1.000
_cell.length_c   1.000
_cell.angle_alpha   90.00
_cell.angle_beta   90.00
_cell.angle_gamma   90.00
#
_symmetry.space_group_name_H-M   'P 1'
#
loop_
_entity.id
_entity.type
_entity.pdbx_description
1 polymer ?
#
loop_
_entity_poly.entity_id
_entity_poly.type
_entity_poly.pdbx_seq_one_letter_code
_entity_poly.pdbx_strand_id
1 'polypeptide(L)' 'MTENPGGEPLRRTPLFDTHVSLGGRMVPFGGWEMPVQYPAGVLAEH' A
#
# COMPACT_ATOMS: atom_id res chain seq x y z
N MET A 1 -16.06 19.11 16.22
CA MET A 1 -14.85 18.31 16.50
C MET A 1 -14.95 17.10 15.61
N THR A 2 -14.24 17.11 14.48
CA THR A 2 -14.40 16.11 13.41
C THR A 2 -13.50 14.93 13.73
N GLU A 3 -13.98 14.00 14.55
CA GLU A 3 -13.31 12.72 14.74
C GLU A 3 -13.64 11.84 13.54
N ASN A 4 -12.60 11.51 12.77
CA ASN A 4 -12.67 10.56 11.66
C ASN A 4 -12.17 9.23 12.25
N PRO A 5 -13.04 8.30 12.69
CA PRO A 5 -12.60 7.03 13.25
C PRO A 5 -12.21 6.04 12.14
N GLY A 6 -11.37 6.48 11.19
CA GLY A 6 -10.89 5.67 10.06
C GLY A 6 -9.56 4.95 10.32
N GLY A 7 -9.13 4.86 11.58
CA GLY A 7 -7.86 4.27 11.99
C GLY A 7 -7.91 2.76 12.19
N GLU A 8 -8.68 2.04 11.39
CA GLU A 8 -8.67 0.57 11.46
C GLU A 8 -7.29 0.08 10.95
N PRO A 9 -6.54 -0.73 11.71
CA PRO A 9 -5.25 -1.23 11.27
C PRO A 9 -5.46 -2.13 10.06
N LEU A 10 -5.29 -1.57 8.87
CA LEU A 10 -5.33 -2.30 7.62
C LEU A 10 -4.25 -3.39 7.69
N ARG A 11 -4.66 -4.61 7.35
CA ARG A 11 -3.75 -5.75 7.39
C ARG A 11 -2.69 -5.54 6.30
N ARG A 12 -1.44 -5.44 6.73
CA ARG A 12 -0.28 -5.29 5.84
C ARG A 12 0.19 -6.66 5.39
N THR A 13 0.48 -6.80 4.10
CA THR A 13 1.13 -8.00 3.60
C THR A 13 2.60 -8.01 4.04
N PRO A 14 3.27 -9.17 4.14
CA PRO A 14 4.71 -9.21 4.40
C PRO A 14 5.54 -8.50 3.31
N LEU A 15 4.96 -8.31 2.12
CA LEU A 15 5.56 -7.55 1.01
C LEU A 15 5.20 -6.06 1.06
N PHE A 16 4.48 -5.58 2.08
CA PHE A 16 4.13 -4.17 2.25
C PHE A 16 5.36 -3.27 2.22
N ASP A 17 6.41 -3.64 2.96
CA ASP A 17 7.66 -2.89 3.02
C ASP A 17 8.30 -2.82 1.62
N THR A 18 8.38 -3.95 0.91
CA THR A 18 8.84 -4.01 -0.49
C THR A 18 8.01 -3.09 -1.38
N HIS A 19 6.68 -3.11 -1.27
CA HIS A 19 5.80 -2.28 -2.07
C HIS A 19 5.99 -0.80 -1.77
N VAL A 20 6.13 -0.41 -0.51
CA VAL A 20 6.42 0.98 -0.10
C VAL A 20 7.81 1.42 -0.57
N SER A 21 8.83 0.56 -0.43
CA SER A 21 10.20 0.82 -0.88
C SER A 21 10.28 0.99 -2.40
N LEU A 22 9.44 0.26 -3.15
CA LEU A 22 9.26 0.43 -4.59
C LEU A 22 8.46 1.68 -4.98
N GLY A 23 8.05 2.52 -4.01
CA GLY A 23 7.22 3.70 -4.22
C GLY A 23 5.76 3.38 -4.52
N GLY A 24 5.33 2.14 -4.24
CA GLY A 24 3.98 1.66 -4.47
C GLY A 24 2.94 2.49 -3.71
N ARG A 25 1.93 2.98 -4.43
CA ARG A 25 0.80 3.67 -3.84
C ARG A 25 -0.10 2.67 -3.14
N MET A 26 -0.03 2.63 -1.82
CA MET A 26 -0.89 1.77 -0.99
C MET A 26 -2.28 2.39 -0.86
N VAL A 27 -3.31 1.57 -1.04
CA VAL A 27 -4.71 1.98 -0.83
C VAL A 27 -5.44 0.97 0.07
N PRO A 28 -6.37 1.44 0.90
CA PRO A 28 -7.24 0.57 1.69
C PRO A 28 -8.20 -0.17 0.76
N PHE A 29 -8.09 -1.50 0.72
CA PHE A 29 -9.01 -2.37 -0.01
C PHE A 29 -9.45 -3.52 0.87
N GLY A 30 -10.73 -3.59 1.22
CA GLY A 30 -11.31 -4.71 1.96
C GLY A 30 -10.63 -5.02 3.31
N GLY A 31 -10.10 -4.01 4.00
CA GLY A 31 -9.38 -4.19 5.27
C GLY A 31 -7.89 -4.53 5.13
N TRP A 32 -7.33 -4.48 3.91
CA TRP A 32 -5.92 -4.71 3.61
C TRP A 32 -5.29 -3.51 2.91
N GLU A 33 -4.01 -3.25 3.16
CA GLU A 33 -3.24 -2.29 2.35
C GLU A 33 -2.71 -2.99 1.11
N MET A 34 -3.29 -2.67 -0.05
CA MET A 34 -2.82 -3.19 -1.34
C MET A 34 -2.19 -2.09 -2.18
N PRO A 35 -1.09 -2.37 -2.88
CA PRO A 35 -0.48 -1.43 -3.83
C PRO A 35 -1.34 -1.36 -5.09
N VAL A 36 -1.92 -0.19 -5.38
CA VAL A 36 -2.72 0.04 -6.61
C VAL A 36 -1.85 0.41 -7.80
N GLN A 37 -0.68 1.02 -7.53
CA GLN A 37 0.20 1.52 -8.57
C GLN A 37 1.63 1.44 -8.09
N TYR A 38 2.51 0.83 -8.88
CA TYR A 38 3.95 0.91 -8.67
C TYR A 38 4.54 1.93 -9.64
N PRO A 39 5.33 2.91 -9.17
CA PRO A 39 6.17 3.73 -10.04
C PRO A 39 7.34 2.91 -10.62
N ALA A 40 7.62 1.74 -10.04
CA ALA A 40 8.46 0.69 -10.61
C ALA A 40 7.77 0.01 -11.80
N GLY A 41 7.41 0.79 -12.83
CA GLY A 41 7.09 0.26 -14.13
C GLY A 41 8.37 -0.31 -14.77
N VAL A 42 8.41 -1.62 -14.97
CA VAL A 42 9.08 -2.29 -16.11
C VAL A 42 10.62 -2.19 -16.23
N LEU A 43 11.35 -1.44 -15.40
CA LEU A 43 12.79 -1.19 -15.62
C LEU A 43 13.77 -2.13 -14.87
N ALA A 44 13.27 -3.15 -14.18
CA ALA A 44 14.11 -4.11 -13.45
C ALA A 44 13.83 -5.57 -13.79
N GLU A 45 13.14 -5.84 -14.91
CA GLU A 45 13.31 -7.12 -15.59
C GLU A 45 14.36 -6.90 -16.70
N HIS A 46 15.42 -7.69 -16.57
CA HIS A 46 16.69 -7.70 -17.29
C HIS A 46 16.59 -7.76 -18.82
#